data_AF-A0A7W1Z8P9-F1
#
_entry.id   AF-A0A7W1Z8P9-F1
#
_cell.length_a   1.000
_cell.length_b   1.000
_cell.length_c   1.000
_cell.angle_alpha   90.00
_cell.angle_beta   90.00
_cell.angle_gamma   90.00
#
_symmetry.space_group_name_H-M   'P 1'
#
loop_
_entity.id
_entity.type
_entity.pdbx_description
1 polymer ?
#
loop_
_entity_poly.entity_id
_entity_poly.type
_entity_poly.pdbx_seq_one_letter_code
_entity_poly.pdbx_strand_id
1 'polypeptide(L)'
;MPHRIDIELTSAGDDGSWTWRASGARQPRGVLDGSILPDKSAVGDQLKVEADYGVDGISILSIVTAPKREERSEVLDLLPSEATFEPVTEQRATRDRPDRSRGRSPRRERGDRGGDRGDRSDRGDRGSAHGRGVNERRAAPPGGSEGKGDRRAAPSEGRRETHRHFAPPPELPKRPKPKRLRPGSQRRTEVLDQLPEASRPIAELALQGIPAVRQRLREDNERARKDGGPEMPEDSVIAMAEELLPKLRVAEWLDRAEAAKRQIEHLDLRDLRSVVVASDDPSVVRDESTRTLAVELRAALATKQEQELHLWFEDIGAALDVGRVIRALRLSSEPPKAGVPFPGELATRLSDATNASLQPKDGPDRWSAVLEAAAFSPIRLHVRTEAIPTVVSDELTATVTRLGPLLPQVAAKFGIEVAPKGPSPRPLRPTRPTKGPAGKRSDVPDRPGAARARATPTPATTEPTEPQDDPPAPAADAASDEAPSQEPAPEGGVSTQPQE
;
A
#
# COMPACT_ATOMS: atom_id res chain seq x y z
N MET A 1 -50.06 -9.86 8.77
CA MET A 1 -48.66 -9.53 8.36
C MET A 1 -48.75 -9.17 6.89
N PRO A 2 -48.11 -8.08 6.43
CA PRO A 2 -48.21 -7.68 5.02
C PRO A 2 -47.56 -8.73 4.12
N HIS A 3 -48.36 -9.29 3.21
CA HIS A 3 -47.94 -10.24 2.18
C HIS A 3 -47.84 -9.54 0.83
N ARG A 4 -46.82 -9.88 0.05
CA ARG A 4 -46.63 -9.33 -1.31
C ARG A 4 -47.36 -10.17 -2.33
N ILE A 5 -48.28 -9.56 -3.07
CA ILE A 5 -49.06 -10.20 -4.12
C ILE A 5 -49.05 -9.37 -5.41
N ASP A 6 -49.20 -10.05 -6.54
CA ASP A 6 -49.33 -9.42 -7.85
C ASP A 6 -50.82 -9.39 -8.24
N ILE A 7 -51.37 -8.19 -8.44
CA ILE A 7 -52.79 -7.95 -8.75
C ILE A 7 -52.94 -7.35 -10.15
N GLU A 8 -54.16 -7.37 -10.67
CA GLU A 8 -54.57 -6.69 -11.88
C GLU A 8 -55.84 -5.86 -11.62
N LEU A 9 -55.87 -4.61 -12.08
CA LEU A 9 -57.01 -3.71 -11.94
C LEU A 9 -58.13 -4.09 -12.92
N THR A 10 -59.35 -4.36 -12.44
CA THR A 10 -60.47 -4.87 -13.26
C THR A 10 -61.54 -3.83 -13.59
N SER A 11 -61.74 -2.81 -12.76
CA SER A 11 -62.61 -1.67 -13.07
C SER A 11 -62.28 -0.48 -12.16
N ALA A 12 -62.42 0.73 -12.69
CA ALA A 12 -62.59 1.93 -11.88
C ALA A 12 -64.08 2.14 -11.60
N GLY A 13 -64.44 2.48 -10.37
CA GLY A 13 -65.77 2.97 -10.00
C GLY A 13 -65.75 4.50 -9.88
N ASP A 14 -66.89 5.13 -10.16
CA ASP A 14 -67.01 6.60 -10.19
C ASP A 14 -66.74 7.27 -8.83
N ASP A 15 -66.88 6.52 -7.73
CA ASP A 15 -66.56 6.94 -6.36
C ASP A 15 -65.06 6.89 -6.00
N GLY A 16 -64.16 6.68 -6.98
CA GLY A 16 -62.71 6.60 -6.78
C GLY A 16 -62.20 5.24 -6.27
N SER A 17 -63.10 4.29 -6.02
CA SER A 17 -62.74 2.90 -5.68
C SER A 17 -62.42 2.07 -6.93
N TRP A 18 -61.48 1.13 -6.82
CA TRP A 18 -61.08 0.25 -7.92
C TRP A 18 -61.29 -1.22 -7.54
N THR A 19 -61.84 -2.02 -8.45
CA THR A 19 -61.87 -3.48 -8.28
C THR A 19 -60.57 -4.09 -8.79
N TRP A 20 -60.13 -5.17 -8.14
CA TRP A 20 -58.91 -5.89 -8.52
C TRP A 20 -59.10 -7.41 -8.47
N ARG A 21 -58.28 -8.12 -9.25
CA ARG A 21 -58.12 -9.59 -9.20
C ARG A 21 -56.65 -9.92 -8.94
N ALA A 22 -56.36 -11.09 -8.37
CA ALA A 22 -54.97 -11.59 -8.40
C ALA A 22 -54.56 -11.83 -9.86
N SER A 23 -53.31 -11.51 -10.24
CA SER A 23 -52.85 -11.67 -11.62
C SER A 23 -53.07 -13.11 -12.11
N GLY A 24 -53.72 -13.25 -13.27
CA GLY A 24 -54.14 -14.54 -13.84
C GLY A 24 -55.41 -15.19 -13.26
N ALA A 25 -56.02 -14.66 -12.20
CA ALA A 25 -57.25 -15.22 -11.60
C ALA A 25 -58.52 -14.86 -12.40
N ARG A 26 -59.51 -15.74 -12.45
CA ARG A 26 -60.72 -15.59 -13.30
C ARG A 26 -61.88 -14.79 -12.69
N GLN A 27 -61.77 -14.36 -11.43
CA GLN A 27 -62.79 -13.60 -10.70
C GLN A 27 -62.12 -12.46 -9.90
N PRO A 28 -62.78 -11.29 -9.76
CA PRO A 28 -62.31 -10.21 -8.89
C PRO A 28 -62.25 -10.67 -7.44
N ARG A 29 -61.28 -10.17 -6.68
CA ARG A 29 -60.99 -10.58 -5.29
C ARG A 29 -61.05 -9.46 -4.25
N GLY A 30 -61.23 -8.22 -4.66
CA GLY A 30 -61.49 -7.14 -3.72
C GLY A 30 -61.69 -5.78 -4.38
N VAL A 31 -61.83 -4.78 -3.51
CA VAL A 31 -61.86 -3.35 -3.82
C VAL A 31 -60.63 -2.70 -3.17
N LEU A 32 -60.09 -1.66 -3.78
CA LEU A 32 -59.02 -0.82 -3.24
C LEU A 32 -59.34 0.67 -3.44
N ASP A 33 -58.72 1.53 -2.64
CA ASP A 33 -58.80 2.99 -2.77
C ASP A 33 -57.86 3.47 -3.90
N GLY A 34 -58.41 4.19 -4.88
CA GLY A 34 -57.65 4.76 -5.99
C GLY A 34 -56.55 5.74 -5.56
N SER A 35 -56.64 6.30 -4.36
CA SER A 35 -55.62 7.19 -3.77
C SER A 35 -54.25 6.53 -3.57
N ILE A 36 -54.19 5.19 -3.58
CA ILE A 36 -52.95 4.42 -3.46
C ILE A 36 -52.29 4.20 -4.84
N LEU A 37 -53.04 4.33 -5.93
CA LEU A 37 -52.58 4.06 -7.29
C LEU A 37 -51.69 5.20 -7.86
N PRO A 38 -50.71 4.89 -8.73
CA PRO A 38 -50.00 5.89 -9.52
C PRO A 38 -50.95 6.71 -10.42
N ASP A 39 -50.61 7.99 -10.65
CA ASP A 39 -51.37 9.00 -11.43
C ASP A 39 -51.76 8.60 -12.87
N LYS A 40 -51.32 7.45 -13.36
CA LYS A 40 -51.56 6.94 -14.73
C LYS A 40 -52.08 5.50 -14.78
N SER A 41 -52.63 5.00 -13.68
CA SER A 41 -53.11 3.62 -13.60
C SER A 41 -54.38 3.40 -14.44
N ALA A 42 -54.42 2.30 -15.18
CA ALA A 42 -55.52 1.94 -16.08
C ALA A 42 -56.08 0.54 -15.76
N VAL A 43 -57.29 0.26 -16.26
CA VAL A 43 -57.88 -1.08 -16.20
C VAL A 43 -57.02 -2.04 -17.04
N GLY A 44 -56.61 -3.16 -16.45
CA GLY A 44 -55.66 -4.12 -17.01
C GLY A 44 -54.23 -3.99 -16.49
N ASP A 45 -53.89 -2.93 -15.75
CA ASP A 45 -52.54 -2.77 -15.19
C ASP A 45 -52.26 -3.83 -14.12
N GLN A 46 -51.09 -4.46 -14.22
CA GLN A 46 -50.59 -5.44 -13.25
C GLN A 46 -49.61 -4.79 -12.28
N LEU A 47 -49.97 -4.78 -10.99
CA LEU A 47 -49.25 -4.08 -9.93
C LEU A 47 -48.85 -5.05 -8.83
N LYS A 48 -47.64 -4.88 -8.29
CA LYS A 48 -47.20 -5.59 -7.09
C LYS A 48 -47.58 -4.79 -5.86
N VAL A 49 -48.30 -5.39 -4.92
CA VAL A 49 -48.85 -4.69 -3.74
C VAL A 49 -48.51 -5.43 -2.45
N GLU A 50 -48.47 -4.68 -1.35
CA GLU A 50 -48.48 -5.24 0.00
C GLU A 50 -49.93 -5.25 0.50
N ALA A 51 -50.42 -6.45 0.84
CA ALA A 51 -51.78 -6.68 1.29
C ALA A 51 -51.79 -7.39 2.65
N ASP A 52 -52.71 -7.01 3.53
CA ASP A 52 -52.95 -7.72 4.79
C ASP A 52 -54.20 -8.59 4.67
N TYR A 53 -54.13 -9.77 5.27
CA TYR A 53 -55.16 -10.81 5.19
C TYR A 53 -55.92 -10.84 6.52
N GLY A 54 -57.01 -10.06 6.58
CA GLY A 54 -57.87 -9.94 7.74
C GLY A 54 -59.02 -10.95 7.74
N VAL A 55 -59.82 -10.93 8.81
CA VAL A 55 -61.05 -11.73 8.93
C VAL A 55 -62.10 -11.27 7.91
N ASP A 56 -62.11 -9.98 7.58
CA ASP A 56 -63.06 -9.35 6.65
C ASP A 56 -62.62 -9.39 5.17
N GLY A 57 -61.47 -9.98 4.86
CA GLY A 57 -60.96 -10.13 3.49
C GLY A 57 -59.51 -9.67 3.28
N ILE A 58 -59.17 -9.37 2.03
CA ILE A 58 -57.83 -8.94 1.62
C ILE A 58 -57.84 -7.42 1.41
N SER A 59 -57.11 -6.69 2.26
CA SER A 59 -56.98 -5.24 2.19
C SER A 59 -55.60 -4.86 1.65
N ILE A 60 -55.57 -4.05 0.58
CA ILE A 60 -54.32 -3.54 0.01
C ILE A 60 -53.87 -2.30 0.79
N LEU A 61 -52.62 -2.31 1.25
CA LEU A 61 -52.04 -1.24 2.06
C LEU A 61 -51.15 -0.29 1.25
N SER A 62 -50.38 -0.82 0.29
CA SER A 62 -49.43 -0.03 -0.50
C SER A 62 -49.03 -0.74 -1.79
N ILE A 63 -48.46 0.01 -2.74
CA ILE A 63 -47.87 -0.52 -3.97
C ILE A 63 -46.36 -0.63 -3.81
N VAL A 64 -45.82 -1.79 -4.17
CA VAL A 64 -44.39 -2.06 -4.19
C VAL A 64 -43.82 -1.52 -5.49
N THR A 65 -43.41 -0.25 -5.48
CA THR A 65 -42.60 0.30 -6.56
C THR A 65 -41.24 -0.40 -6.57
N ALA A 66 -40.96 -1.13 -7.64
CA ALA A 66 -39.62 -1.66 -7.85
C ALA A 66 -38.66 -0.48 -8.03
N PRO A 67 -37.49 -0.45 -7.35
CA PRO A 67 -36.49 0.58 -7.59
C PRO A 67 -36.12 0.55 -9.07
N LYS A 68 -36.20 1.70 -9.74
CA LYS A 68 -35.84 1.84 -11.15
C LYS A 68 -34.42 1.32 -11.32
N ARG A 69 -34.27 0.21 -12.04
CA ARG A 69 -32.97 -0.41 -12.32
C ARG A 69 -32.23 0.52 -13.28
N GLU A 70 -31.42 1.42 -12.72
CA GLU A 70 -30.46 2.18 -13.50
C GLU A 70 -29.57 1.19 -14.26
N GLU A 71 -29.42 1.41 -15.56
CA GLU A 71 -28.55 0.62 -16.39
C GLU A 71 -27.11 0.79 -15.90
N ARG A 72 -26.33 -0.29 -15.90
CA ARG A 72 -24.97 -0.28 -15.37
C ARG A 72 -24.09 0.64 -16.22
N SER A 73 -23.77 1.82 -15.68
CA SER A 73 -22.74 2.72 -16.20
C SER A 73 -21.32 2.17 -15.94
N GLU A 74 -21.06 0.95 -16.43
CA GLU A 74 -19.73 0.32 -16.48
C GLU A 74 -19.03 0.58 -17.82
N VAL A 75 -19.68 1.30 -18.75
CA VAL A 75 -19.09 1.80 -20.00
C VAL A 75 -18.76 3.28 -19.85
N LEU A 76 -17.49 3.63 -20.04
CA LEU A 76 -17.01 5.00 -20.18
C LEU A 76 -17.01 5.36 -21.66
N ASP A 77 -18.02 6.12 -22.10
CA ASP A 77 -18.02 6.70 -23.45
C ASP A 77 -16.98 7.83 -23.53
N LEU A 78 -15.86 7.53 -24.20
CA LEU A 78 -14.81 8.48 -24.52
C LEU A 78 -15.27 9.40 -25.65
N LEU A 79 -15.96 10.48 -25.29
CA LEU A 79 -16.29 11.57 -26.21
C LEU A 79 -14.99 12.23 -26.72
N PRO A 80 -14.77 12.33 -28.05
CA PRO A 80 -13.61 13.04 -28.59
C PRO A 80 -13.68 14.53 -28.19
N SER A 81 -12.61 15.05 -27.57
CA SER A 81 -12.52 16.48 -27.32
C SER A 81 -12.13 17.22 -28.61
N GLU A 82 -12.94 18.18 -29.06
CA GLU A 82 -12.59 19.06 -30.18
C GLU A 82 -11.49 20.08 -29.84
N ALA A 83 -11.06 20.14 -28.57
CA ALA A 83 -9.93 20.93 -28.14
C ALA A 83 -8.60 20.37 -28.70
N THR A 84 -7.82 21.21 -29.38
CA THR A 84 -6.46 20.89 -29.81
C THR A 84 -5.59 20.52 -28.60
N PHE A 85 -5.06 19.30 -28.60
CA PHE A 85 -4.19 18.80 -27.54
C PHE A 85 -2.82 19.48 -27.61
N GLU A 86 -2.55 20.38 -26.66
CA GLU A 86 -1.21 20.96 -26.45
C GLU A 86 -0.42 20.12 -25.43
N PRO A 87 0.65 19.41 -25.84
CA PRO A 87 1.45 18.59 -24.93
C PRO A 87 2.37 19.45 -24.05
N VAL A 88 1.93 19.74 -22.83
CA VAL A 88 2.79 20.36 -21.80
C VAL A 88 3.86 19.36 -21.35
N THR A 89 5.10 19.55 -21.81
CA THR A 89 6.25 18.74 -21.39
C THR A 89 7.06 19.45 -20.30
N GLU A 90 6.89 19.04 -19.04
CA GLU A 90 7.73 19.53 -17.94
C GLU A 90 9.15 18.95 -18.04
N GLN A 91 10.06 19.70 -18.67
CA GLN A 91 11.50 19.42 -18.57
C GLN A 91 12.04 19.85 -17.19
N ARG A 92 12.54 18.88 -16.41
CA ARG A 92 13.27 19.17 -15.17
C ARG A 92 14.56 19.92 -15.46
N ALA A 93 14.71 21.10 -14.87
CA ALA A 93 15.94 21.88 -14.95
C ALA A 93 17.18 21.05 -14.51
N THR A 94 18.16 20.94 -15.40
CA THR A 94 19.48 20.39 -15.09
C THR A 94 20.22 21.30 -14.11
N ARG A 95 20.71 20.72 -13.02
CA ARG A 95 21.43 21.45 -11.98
C ARG A 95 22.88 21.68 -12.38
N ASP A 96 23.26 22.94 -12.53
CA ASP A 96 24.63 23.34 -12.84
C ASP A 96 25.67 22.76 -11.86
N ARG A 97 26.73 22.19 -12.43
CA ARG A 97 28.00 21.92 -11.75
C ARG A 97 29.07 22.80 -12.41
N PRO A 98 29.69 23.74 -11.69
CA PRO A 98 30.78 24.53 -12.26
C PRO A 98 32.06 23.70 -12.36
N ASP A 99 32.58 23.55 -13.59
CA ASP A 99 33.93 23.07 -13.88
C ASP A 99 34.86 24.23 -14.25
N ARG A 100 35.95 24.41 -13.48
CA ARG A 100 37.29 24.90 -13.90
C ARG A 100 38.30 24.27 -12.92
N SER A 101 39.48 23.73 -13.30
CA SER A 101 40.34 24.12 -14.41
C SER A 101 41.46 23.09 -14.72
N ARG A 102 41.55 22.69 -16.00
CA ARG A 102 42.73 22.41 -16.87
C ARG A 102 44.09 21.95 -16.30
N GLY A 103 44.67 20.91 -16.94
CA GLY A 103 46.03 20.41 -16.64
C GLY A 103 46.79 19.59 -17.71
N ARG A 104 46.58 19.80 -19.02
CA ARG A 104 47.54 19.57 -20.15
C ARG A 104 48.33 18.22 -20.26
N SER A 105 47.86 17.32 -21.15
CA SER A 105 48.54 16.64 -22.31
C SER A 105 50.03 16.15 -22.27
N PRO A 106 50.52 15.25 -23.19
CA PRO A 106 49.86 14.30 -24.12
C PRO A 106 50.56 12.90 -24.37
N ARG A 107 49.76 11.88 -24.76
CA ARG A 107 49.90 10.94 -25.93
C ARG A 107 51.18 10.07 -26.17
N ARG A 108 50.94 8.84 -26.72
CA ARG A 108 51.87 7.86 -27.38
C ARG A 108 52.67 6.92 -26.45
N GLU A 109 53.06 5.69 -26.80
CA GLU A 109 52.67 4.70 -27.84
C GLU A 109 53.27 3.32 -27.47
N ARG A 110 52.61 2.21 -27.88
CA ARG A 110 53.22 0.94 -28.39
C ARG A 110 54.18 0.09 -27.51
N GLY A 111 53.86 -1.21 -27.34
CA GLY A 111 54.90 -2.26 -27.27
C GLY A 111 54.69 -3.47 -26.34
N ASP A 112 54.24 -4.60 -26.93
CA ASP A 112 54.61 -6.01 -26.65
C ASP A 112 54.53 -6.71 -25.26
N ARG A 113 54.00 -7.97 -25.31
CA ARG A 113 54.28 -9.18 -24.49
C ARG A 113 53.94 -9.15 -22.99
N GLY A 114 53.20 -10.09 -22.41
CA GLY A 114 52.83 -11.45 -22.80
C GLY A 114 52.79 -12.36 -21.56
N GLY A 115 51.80 -13.26 -21.48
CA GLY A 115 51.66 -14.26 -20.39
C GLY A 115 51.15 -13.70 -19.05
N ASP A 116 50.69 -14.52 -18.09
CA ASP A 116 50.36 -15.96 -18.09
C ASP A 116 49.52 -16.27 -16.82
N ARG A 117 48.71 -17.35 -16.82
CA ARG A 117 47.97 -17.95 -15.66
C ARG A 117 46.81 -17.10 -15.09
N GLY A 118 45.66 -17.66 -14.70
CA GLY A 118 45.41 -18.98 -14.07
C GLY A 118 45.46 -18.82 -12.54
N ASP A 119 44.54 -19.33 -11.73
CA ASP A 119 43.45 -20.29 -11.96
C ASP A 119 42.26 -20.03 -10.98
N ARG A 120 41.24 -20.89 -11.06
CA ARG A 120 39.90 -20.83 -10.47
C ARG A 120 39.83 -21.18 -8.97
N SER A 121 38.72 -20.72 -8.38
CA SER A 121 37.84 -21.45 -7.43
C SER A 121 38.47 -21.93 -6.09
N ASP A 122 37.73 -22.48 -5.10
CA ASP A 122 36.35 -22.98 -5.07
C ASP A 122 35.64 -22.77 -3.70
N ARG A 123 34.43 -23.35 -3.60
CA ARG A 123 33.38 -23.19 -2.59
C ARG A 123 33.68 -23.73 -1.18
N GLY A 124 32.92 -23.18 -0.22
CA GLY A 124 32.18 -23.96 0.78
C GLY A 124 32.82 -24.10 2.17
N ASP A 125 32.13 -24.58 3.20
CA ASP A 125 30.67 -24.74 3.46
C ASP A 125 30.50 -25.10 4.96
N ARG A 126 29.40 -24.67 5.61
CA ARG A 126 29.02 -24.97 7.03
C ARG A 126 30.07 -24.56 8.11
N GLY A 127 29.75 -24.42 9.39
CA GLY A 127 28.47 -24.41 10.10
C GLY A 127 28.65 -24.57 11.62
N SER A 128 27.68 -24.08 12.40
CA SER A 128 27.40 -24.45 13.81
C SER A 128 28.35 -24.07 14.97
N ALA A 129 27.71 -23.43 15.97
CA ALA A 129 27.61 -23.86 17.38
C ALA A 129 28.65 -23.44 18.45
N HIS A 130 28.10 -22.81 19.52
CA HIS A 130 28.60 -22.73 20.91
C HIS A 130 29.89 -21.90 21.13
N GLY A 131 30.16 -21.27 22.29
CA GLY A 131 29.38 -21.08 23.52
C GLY A 131 30.23 -20.37 24.61
N ARG A 132 29.58 -19.79 25.63
CA ARG A 132 30.10 -19.35 26.97
C ARG A 132 31.56 -18.86 27.17
N GLY A 133 31.66 -17.75 27.90
CA GLY A 133 32.65 -17.62 29.01
C GLY A 133 33.76 -16.57 28.77
N VAL A 134 33.83 -15.49 29.56
CA VAL A 134 34.49 -15.36 30.88
C VAL A 134 35.90 -14.76 30.75
N ASN A 135 35.96 -13.46 31.04
CA ASN A 135 36.96 -12.78 31.88
C ASN A 135 38.38 -13.39 31.99
N GLU A 136 39.41 -12.69 31.49
CA GLU A 136 40.66 -12.62 32.26
C GLU A 136 41.51 -11.34 32.08
N ARG A 137 42.29 -11.09 33.14
CA ARG A 137 42.97 -9.85 33.53
C ARG A 137 44.32 -9.68 32.83
N ARG A 138 44.74 -8.44 32.60
CA ARG A 138 46.15 -7.93 32.59
C ARG A 138 46.12 -6.42 32.32
N ALA A 139 47.04 -5.58 32.79
CA ALA A 139 47.91 -5.58 33.98
C ALA A 139 48.37 -4.12 34.18
N ALA A 140 48.66 -3.70 35.41
CA ALA A 140 49.22 -2.36 35.66
C ALA A 140 50.75 -2.35 35.50
N PRO A 141 51.33 -1.18 35.16
CA PRO A 141 52.64 -0.78 35.67
C PRO A 141 52.58 0.55 36.47
N PRO A 142 53.50 0.80 37.43
CA PRO A 142 53.40 1.93 38.38
C PRO A 142 54.45 3.06 38.17
N GLY A 143 54.23 4.18 38.87
CA GLY A 143 55.16 5.33 38.97
C GLY A 143 54.91 6.42 37.92
N GLY A 144 55.03 7.72 38.19
CA GLY A 144 55.39 8.41 39.44
C GLY A 144 56.16 9.70 39.14
N SER A 145 55.53 10.87 39.23
CA SER A 145 56.19 12.18 39.16
C SER A 145 55.30 13.30 39.70
N GLU A 146 55.90 14.28 40.37
CA GLU A 146 55.24 15.37 41.12
C GLU A 146 54.97 16.60 40.22
N GLY A 147 53.94 17.41 40.54
CA GLY A 147 53.48 18.43 39.57
C GLY A 147 52.55 19.57 40.04
N LYS A 148 52.62 20.01 41.30
CA LYS A 148 52.39 21.40 41.75
C LYS A 148 51.15 22.21 41.24
N GLY A 149 50.22 22.48 42.16
CA GLY A 149 49.82 23.87 42.46
C GLY A 149 48.47 24.42 41.95
N ASP A 150 47.53 24.56 42.90
CA ASP A 150 46.51 25.62 43.00
C ASP A 150 45.85 26.25 41.76
N ARG A 151 44.52 26.02 41.65
CA ARG A 151 43.56 27.11 41.98
C ARG A 151 42.09 26.65 42.12
N ARG A 152 41.54 27.00 43.29
CA ARG A 152 40.11 27.25 43.62
C ARG A 152 39.10 26.09 43.50
N ALA A 153 38.69 25.62 44.68
CA ALA A 153 37.35 25.09 44.87
C ALA A 153 36.28 26.15 44.56
N ALA A 154 35.21 25.73 43.89
CA ALA A 154 33.90 26.34 43.94
C ALA A 154 32.88 25.18 44.07
N PRO A 155 32.04 25.13 45.11
CA PRO A 155 31.12 24.01 45.29
C PRO A 155 29.98 24.13 44.27
N SER A 156 29.92 23.23 43.30
CA SER A 156 28.75 23.06 42.44
C SER A 156 27.70 22.18 43.12
N GLU A 157 27.26 22.62 44.30
CA GLU A 157 25.95 22.22 44.83
C GLU A 157 24.88 22.94 44.01
N GLY A 158 23.86 22.20 43.53
CA GLY A 158 22.72 22.81 42.83
C GLY A 158 22.40 22.30 41.42
N ARG A 159 23.00 21.20 40.93
CA ARG A 159 22.53 20.57 39.67
C ARG A 159 22.51 19.03 39.64
N ARG A 160 22.03 18.45 40.75
CA ARG A 160 21.44 17.10 40.77
C ARG A 160 20.04 17.17 41.37
N GLU A 161 19.24 18.11 40.87
CA GLU A 161 17.80 18.10 41.09
C GLU A 161 17.25 16.80 40.53
N THR A 162 16.83 15.93 41.44
CA THR A 162 15.89 14.83 41.27
C THR A 162 15.38 14.61 39.84
N HIS A 163 16.13 13.82 39.06
CA HIS A 163 15.50 12.97 38.06
C HIS A 163 14.58 12.01 38.82
N ARG A 164 13.36 12.47 39.12
CA ARG A 164 12.27 11.65 39.63
C ARG A 164 12.21 10.45 38.70
N HIS A 165 12.46 9.25 39.23
CA HIS A 165 12.35 8.03 38.45
C HIS A 165 10.89 7.90 38.03
N PHE A 166 10.58 8.39 36.83
CA PHE A 166 9.29 8.21 36.19
C PHE A 166 9.18 6.71 35.93
N ALA A 167 8.46 6.02 36.82
CA ALA A 167 8.18 4.60 36.65
C ALA A 167 7.56 4.44 35.26
N PRO A 168 8.18 3.67 34.35
CA PRO A 168 7.68 3.54 32.99
C PRO A 168 6.24 3.01 33.08
N PRO A 169 5.25 3.67 32.41
CA PRO A 169 3.87 3.24 32.48
C PRO A 169 3.75 1.77 32.11
N PRO A 170 2.88 0.97 32.77
CA PRO A 170 2.83 -0.48 32.62
C PRO A 170 2.91 -0.89 31.15
N GLU A 171 3.76 -1.87 30.81
CA GLU A 171 3.86 -2.31 29.43
C GLU A 171 2.59 -3.04 29.01
N LEU A 172 2.02 -2.62 27.87
CA LEU A 172 0.93 -3.36 27.25
C LEU A 172 1.44 -4.73 26.77
N PRO A 173 0.63 -5.80 26.85
CA PRO A 173 0.98 -7.07 26.25
C PRO A 173 1.23 -6.88 24.75
N LYS A 174 2.46 -7.17 24.31
CA LYS A 174 2.84 -7.12 22.90
C LYS A 174 2.66 -8.51 22.31
N ARG A 175 1.56 -8.72 21.58
CA ARG A 175 1.34 -9.99 20.87
C ARG A 175 2.47 -10.26 19.88
N PRO A 176 2.88 -11.54 19.70
CA PRO A 176 3.89 -11.88 18.71
C PRO A 176 3.39 -11.49 17.31
N LYS A 177 4.28 -10.94 16.47
CA LYS A 177 3.92 -10.59 15.09
C LYS A 177 3.63 -11.88 14.31
N PRO A 178 2.56 -11.92 13.49
CA PRO A 178 2.27 -13.08 12.68
C PRO A 178 3.38 -13.33 11.65
N LYS A 179 3.56 -14.60 11.30
CA LYS A 179 4.51 -15.08 10.29
C LYS A 179 3.92 -14.88 8.89
N ARG A 180 4.77 -14.47 7.95
CA ARG A 180 4.42 -14.42 6.52
C ARG A 180 4.37 -15.82 5.92
N LEU A 181 3.47 -16.04 4.97
CA LEU A 181 3.42 -17.27 4.18
C LEU A 181 4.75 -17.49 3.45
N ARG A 182 5.30 -18.70 3.59
CA ARG A 182 6.33 -19.24 2.71
C ARG A 182 5.72 -20.41 1.93
N PRO A 183 5.41 -20.24 0.64
CA PRO A 183 4.87 -21.32 -0.19
C PRO A 183 5.82 -22.50 -0.29
N GLY A 184 5.28 -23.69 -0.50
CA GLY A 184 6.04 -24.83 -1.00
C GLY A 184 6.42 -24.68 -2.48
N SER A 185 7.03 -25.74 -3.02
CA SER A 185 7.19 -25.95 -4.46
C SER A 185 7.06 -27.41 -4.85
N GLN A 186 6.48 -28.25 -3.97
CA GLN A 186 6.42 -29.69 -4.12
C GLN A 186 5.48 -30.04 -5.28
N ARG A 187 4.27 -29.49 -5.28
CA ARG A 187 3.27 -29.72 -6.34
C ARG A 187 3.71 -29.16 -7.68
N ARG A 188 4.33 -27.97 -7.68
CA ARG A 188 4.88 -27.39 -8.90
C ARG A 188 5.99 -28.24 -9.48
N THR A 189 6.91 -28.75 -8.66
CA THR A 189 7.97 -29.66 -9.11
C THR A 189 7.40 -30.99 -9.62
N GLU A 190 6.43 -31.60 -8.91
CA GLU A 190 5.72 -32.81 -9.37
C GLU A 190 5.12 -32.65 -10.79
N VAL A 191 4.53 -31.49 -11.11
CA VAL A 191 4.00 -31.21 -12.45
C VAL A 191 5.12 -30.96 -13.48
N LEU A 192 6.19 -30.25 -13.12
CA LEU A 192 7.32 -29.99 -14.03
C LEU A 192 8.09 -31.28 -14.35
N ASP A 193 8.24 -32.20 -13.39
CA ASP A 193 8.95 -33.46 -13.59
C ASP A 193 8.23 -34.38 -14.58
N GLN A 194 6.89 -34.34 -14.62
CA GLN A 194 6.06 -35.07 -15.60
C GLN A 194 6.16 -34.51 -17.03
N LEU A 195 6.66 -33.27 -17.20
CA LEU A 195 6.78 -32.63 -18.51
C LEU A 195 8.10 -33.01 -19.20
N PRO A 196 8.11 -33.17 -20.54
CA PRO A 196 9.34 -33.32 -21.33
C PRO A 196 10.33 -32.20 -21.04
N GLU A 197 11.63 -32.51 -20.92
CA GLU A 197 12.65 -31.56 -20.46
C GLU A 197 12.68 -30.26 -21.26
N ALA A 198 12.53 -30.34 -22.58
CA ALA A 198 12.46 -29.18 -23.48
C ALA A 198 11.28 -28.23 -23.19
N SER A 199 10.19 -28.71 -22.59
CA SER A 199 9.00 -27.93 -22.26
C SER A 199 9.04 -27.31 -20.85
N ARG A 200 9.91 -27.80 -19.95
CA ARG A 200 10.02 -27.28 -18.57
C ARG A 200 10.37 -25.79 -18.49
N PRO A 201 11.33 -25.24 -19.27
CA PRO A 201 11.62 -23.80 -19.25
C PRO A 201 10.45 -22.94 -19.73
N ILE A 202 9.69 -23.45 -20.70
CA ILE A 202 8.48 -22.78 -21.23
C ILE A 202 7.39 -22.77 -20.16
N ALA A 203 7.18 -23.89 -19.46
CA ALA A 203 6.24 -24.01 -18.34
C ALA A 203 6.59 -23.08 -17.15
N GLU A 204 7.87 -23.00 -16.76
CA GLU A 204 8.33 -22.09 -15.71
C GLU A 204 8.17 -20.61 -16.10
N LEU A 205 8.38 -20.28 -17.37
CA LEU A 205 8.17 -18.94 -17.89
C LEU A 205 6.69 -18.60 -18.04
N ALA A 206 5.85 -19.56 -18.41
CA ALA A 206 4.40 -19.41 -18.50
C ALA A 206 3.78 -19.00 -17.15
N LEU A 207 4.32 -19.51 -16.03
CA LEU A 207 3.93 -19.07 -14.68
C LEU A 207 4.15 -17.56 -14.45
N GLN A 208 5.11 -16.92 -15.12
CA GLN A 208 5.33 -15.46 -15.06
C GLN A 208 4.35 -14.69 -15.97
N GLY A 209 3.75 -15.38 -16.94
CA GLY A 209 2.69 -14.90 -17.83
C GLY A 209 3.01 -15.14 -19.30
N ILE A 210 1.98 -15.34 -20.12
CA ILE A 210 2.11 -15.49 -21.58
C ILE A 210 2.90 -14.35 -22.26
N PRO A 211 2.80 -13.06 -21.84
CA PRO A 211 3.66 -12.01 -22.39
C PRO A 211 5.16 -12.25 -22.19
N ALA A 212 5.57 -12.87 -21.07
CA ALA A 212 6.96 -13.22 -20.81
C ALA A 212 7.42 -14.37 -21.73
N VAL A 213 6.56 -15.36 -21.97
CA VAL A 213 6.81 -16.41 -22.97
C VAL A 213 7.01 -15.79 -24.36
N ARG A 214 6.10 -14.92 -24.80
CA ARG A 214 6.21 -14.21 -26.10
C ARG A 214 7.45 -13.31 -26.20
N GLN A 215 7.90 -12.69 -25.11
CA GLN A 215 9.12 -11.89 -25.12
C GLN A 215 10.35 -12.78 -25.32
N ARG A 216 10.51 -13.79 -24.46
CA ARG A 216 11.67 -14.68 -24.51
C ARG A 216 11.77 -15.44 -25.82
N LEU A 217 10.64 -15.85 -26.37
CA LEU A 217 10.55 -16.56 -27.65
C LEU A 217 11.05 -15.70 -28.82
N ARG A 218 10.69 -14.41 -28.85
CA ARG A 218 11.23 -13.44 -29.81
C ARG A 218 12.73 -13.22 -29.62
N GLU A 219 13.21 -13.08 -28.37
CA GLU A 219 14.64 -12.95 -28.07
C GLU A 219 15.45 -14.18 -28.51
N ASP A 220 14.93 -15.40 -28.30
CA ASP A 220 15.58 -16.65 -28.70
C ASP A 220 15.48 -16.88 -30.23
N ASN A 221 14.39 -16.47 -30.90
CA ASN A 221 14.27 -16.49 -32.36
C ASN A 221 15.19 -15.47 -33.04
N GLU A 222 15.31 -14.26 -32.49
CA GLU A 222 16.29 -13.26 -32.96
C GLU A 222 17.73 -13.75 -32.83
N ARG A 223 18.04 -14.54 -31.79
CA ARG A 223 19.34 -15.18 -31.63
C ARG A 223 19.53 -16.30 -32.65
N ALA A 224 18.57 -17.23 -32.77
CA ALA A 224 18.63 -18.30 -33.77
C ALA A 224 18.87 -17.75 -35.19
N ARG A 225 18.17 -16.66 -35.56
CA ARG A 225 18.37 -15.97 -36.84
C ARG A 225 19.78 -15.38 -37.02
N LYS A 226 20.37 -14.81 -35.97
CA LYS A 226 21.76 -14.30 -35.99
C LYS A 226 22.80 -15.43 -36.07
N ASP A 227 22.51 -16.55 -35.40
CA ASP A 227 23.37 -17.73 -35.33
C ASP A 227 23.18 -18.68 -36.55
N GLY A 228 22.30 -18.33 -37.50
CA GLY A 228 22.01 -19.13 -38.71
C GLY A 228 21.20 -20.41 -38.46
N GLY A 229 20.62 -20.56 -37.26
CA GLY A 229 19.83 -21.72 -36.85
C GLY A 229 18.33 -21.60 -37.19
N PRO A 230 17.56 -22.71 -37.07
CA PRO A 230 16.11 -22.70 -37.27
C PRO A 230 15.39 -21.94 -36.15
N GLU A 231 14.40 -21.11 -36.53
CA GLU A 231 13.53 -20.40 -35.59
C GLU A 231 12.52 -21.35 -34.93
N MET A 232 12.15 -21.09 -33.68
CA MET A 232 11.12 -21.84 -32.97
C MET A 232 9.72 -21.37 -33.38
N PRO A 233 8.77 -22.28 -33.69
CA PRO A 233 7.42 -21.94 -34.12
C PRO A 233 6.61 -21.27 -33.00
N GLU A 234 6.41 -19.94 -33.11
CA GLU A 234 5.91 -19.13 -31.99
C GLU A 234 4.53 -19.56 -31.48
N ASP A 235 3.57 -19.75 -32.39
CA ASP A 235 2.18 -20.05 -32.05
C ASP A 235 2.04 -21.38 -31.29
N SER A 236 2.84 -22.39 -31.65
CA SER A 236 2.79 -23.72 -31.02
C SER A 236 3.36 -23.71 -29.59
N VAL A 237 4.40 -22.93 -29.33
CA VAL A 237 4.98 -22.73 -27.99
C VAL A 237 4.02 -21.92 -27.11
N ILE A 238 3.35 -20.91 -27.67
CA ILE A 238 2.32 -20.13 -26.97
C ILE A 238 1.11 -21.03 -26.63
N ALA A 239 0.61 -21.81 -27.58
CA ALA A 239 -0.50 -22.75 -27.35
C ALA A 239 -0.17 -23.80 -26.26
N MET A 240 1.04 -24.35 -26.29
CA MET A 240 1.53 -25.27 -25.24
C MET A 240 1.56 -24.57 -23.86
N ALA A 241 2.05 -23.33 -23.78
CA ALA A 241 2.06 -22.57 -22.54
C ALA A 241 0.64 -22.28 -22.01
N GLU A 242 -0.30 -21.97 -22.91
CA GLU A 242 -1.71 -21.74 -22.57
C GLU A 242 -2.42 -23.02 -22.09
N GLU A 243 -2.09 -24.21 -22.64
CA GLU A 243 -2.60 -25.50 -22.19
C GLU A 243 -2.05 -25.92 -20.80
N LEU A 244 -0.76 -25.68 -20.56
CA LEU A 244 -0.10 -26.06 -19.31
C LEU A 244 -0.45 -25.13 -18.14
N LEU A 245 -0.76 -23.86 -18.42
CA LEU A 245 -1.02 -22.83 -17.42
C LEU A 245 -2.05 -23.21 -16.34
N PRO A 246 -3.25 -23.72 -16.68
CA PRO A 246 -4.25 -24.10 -15.67
C PRO A 246 -3.73 -25.14 -14.66
N LYS A 247 -3.01 -26.18 -15.13
CA LYS A 247 -2.42 -27.23 -14.29
C LYS A 247 -1.35 -26.66 -13.35
N LEU A 248 -0.47 -25.82 -13.89
CA LEU A 248 0.61 -25.16 -13.13
C LEU A 248 0.05 -24.16 -12.08
N ARG A 249 -1.05 -23.47 -12.40
CA ARG A 249 -1.75 -22.55 -11.47
C ARG A 249 -2.42 -23.31 -10.31
N VAL A 250 -3.05 -24.46 -10.59
CA VAL A 250 -3.56 -25.38 -9.54
C VAL A 250 -2.44 -25.85 -8.63
N ALA A 251 -1.30 -26.27 -9.20
CA ALA A 251 -0.13 -26.72 -8.43
C ALA A 251 0.46 -25.61 -7.53
N GLU A 252 0.65 -24.38 -8.06
CA GLU A 252 1.12 -23.26 -7.23
C GLU A 252 0.13 -22.91 -6.12
N TRP A 253 -1.18 -22.98 -6.39
CA TRP A 253 -2.19 -22.77 -5.35
C TRP A 253 -2.13 -23.85 -4.27
N LEU A 254 -2.02 -25.14 -4.64
CA LEU A 254 -1.87 -26.24 -3.68
C LEU A 254 -0.62 -26.09 -2.81
N ASP A 255 0.54 -25.74 -3.40
CA ASP A 255 1.78 -25.47 -2.66
C ASP A 255 1.64 -24.32 -1.64
N ARG A 256 0.82 -23.31 -1.95
CA ARG A 256 0.48 -22.20 -1.04
C ARG A 256 -0.53 -22.60 0.02
N ALA A 257 -1.54 -23.39 -0.36
CA ALA A 257 -2.64 -23.82 0.48
C ALA A 257 -2.22 -24.86 1.52
N GLU A 258 -1.42 -25.85 1.12
CA GLU A 258 -0.79 -26.80 2.06
C GLU A 258 0.16 -26.08 3.02
N ALA A 259 0.98 -25.15 2.53
CA ALA A 259 1.85 -24.34 3.38
C ALA A 259 1.06 -23.47 4.35
N ALA A 260 -0.08 -22.90 3.94
CA ALA A 260 -0.96 -22.14 4.82
C ALA A 260 -1.58 -23.04 5.91
N LYS A 261 -2.10 -24.22 5.55
CA LYS A 261 -2.66 -25.22 6.48
C LYS A 261 -1.63 -25.63 7.55
N ARG A 262 -0.38 -25.90 7.16
CA ARG A 262 0.71 -26.30 8.08
C ARG A 262 1.12 -25.24 9.12
N GLN A 263 0.84 -23.95 8.89
CA GLN A 263 1.28 -22.85 9.77
C GLN A 263 0.15 -21.94 10.27
N ILE A 264 -1.09 -22.42 10.19
CA ILE A 264 -2.31 -21.61 10.24
C ILE A 264 -2.47 -20.78 11.52
N GLU A 265 -2.06 -21.32 12.67
CA GLU A 265 -2.09 -20.63 13.97
C GLU A 265 -1.24 -19.34 14.00
N HIS A 266 -0.09 -19.38 13.32
CA HIS A 266 0.88 -18.29 13.32
C HIS A 266 0.86 -17.46 12.03
N LEU A 267 0.02 -17.82 11.06
CA LEU A 267 -0.05 -17.16 9.77
C LEU A 267 -0.71 -15.77 9.89
N ASP A 268 -0.20 -14.82 9.11
CA ASP A 268 -0.78 -13.49 8.94
C ASP A 268 -2.15 -13.58 8.25
N LEU A 269 -3.13 -12.87 8.81
CA LEU A 269 -4.49 -12.80 8.30
C LEU A 269 -4.55 -12.28 6.86
N ARG A 270 -3.62 -11.40 6.46
CA ARG A 270 -3.49 -10.94 5.08
C ARG A 270 -3.11 -12.07 4.12
N ASP A 271 -2.17 -12.91 4.51
CA ASP A 271 -1.66 -13.97 3.66
C ASP A 271 -2.69 -15.12 3.55
N LEU A 272 -3.37 -15.46 4.65
CA LEU A 272 -4.49 -16.40 4.63
C LEU A 272 -5.64 -15.91 3.72
N ARG A 273 -6.00 -14.62 3.78
CA ARG A 273 -6.95 -14.01 2.84
C ARG A 273 -6.48 -14.14 1.39
N SER A 274 -5.19 -13.91 1.11
CA SER A 274 -4.64 -14.04 -0.25
C SER A 274 -4.75 -15.47 -0.80
N VAL A 275 -4.53 -16.50 0.03
CA VAL A 275 -4.67 -17.91 -0.40
C VAL A 275 -6.14 -18.29 -0.64
N VAL A 276 -7.06 -17.80 0.20
CA VAL A 276 -8.49 -18.02 0.02
C VAL A 276 -9.02 -17.32 -1.23
N VAL A 277 -8.65 -16.07 -1.49
CA VAL A 277 -9.04 -15.37 -2.73
C VAL A 277 -8.50 -16.07 -3.98
N ALA A 278 -7.25 -16.54 -3.94
CA ALA A 278 -6.69 -17.35 -5.03
C ALA A 278 -7.34 -18.75 -5.16
N SER A 279 -8.18 -19.19 -4.21
CA SER A 279 -8.98 -20.41 -4.35
C SER A 279 -10.22 -20.23 -5.22
N ASP A 280 -10.60 -18.99 -5.50
CA ASP A 280 -11.72 -18.62 -6.36
C ASP A 280 -11.28 -18.41 -7.83
N ASP A 281 -9.99 -18.59 -8.15
CA ASP A 281 -9.47 -18.53 -9.52
C ASP A 281 -10.09 -19.63 -10.41
N PRO A 282 -10.50 -19.35 -11.67
CA PRO A 282 -11.26 -20.30 -12.48
C PRO A 282 -10.58 -21.66 -12.75
N SER A 283 -9.24 -21.71 -12.79
CA SER A 283 -8.49 -22.98 -12.91
C SER A 283 -8.54 -23.79 -11.61
N VAL A 284 -8.46 -23.11 -10.45
CA VAL A 284 -8.45 -23.73 -9.13
C VAL A 284 -9.83 -24.26 -8.75
N VAL A 285 -10.90 -23.51 -9.03
CA VAL A 285 -12.30 -23.90 -8.73
C VAL A 285 -12.77 -25.11 -9.54
N ARG A 286 -12.29 -25.25 -10.78
CA ARG A 286 -12.66 -26.35 -11.69
C ARG A 286 -12.06 -27.70 -11.26
N ASP A 287 -10.89 -27.67 -10.64
CA ASP A 287 -10.22 -28.88 -10.13
C ASP A 287 -10.95 -29.45 -8.90
N GLU A 288 -11.03 -30.78 -8.79
CA GLU A 288 -11.71 -31.44 -7.66
C GLU A 288 -10.78 -31.52 -6.43
N SER A 289 -9.48 -31.68 -6.63
CA SER A 289 -8.49 -31.89 -5.56
C SER A 289 -8.34 -30.67 -4.64
N THR A 290 -8.69 -29.49 -5.15
CA THR A 290 -8.57 -28.20 -4.45
C THR A 290 -9.73 -27.94 -3.50
N ARG A 291 -10.91 -28.51 -3.76
CA ARG A 291 -12.18 -28.09 -3.14
C ARG A 291 -12.19 -28.29 -1.62
N THR A 292 -11.79 -29.47 -1.15
CA THR A 292 -11.73 -29.78 0.28
C THR A 292 -10.81 -28.81 1.02
N LEU A 293 -9.62 -28.57 0.49
CA LEU A 293 -8.64 -27.65 1.08
C LEU A 293 -9.12 -26.19 1.04
N ALA A 294 -9.81 -25.78 -0.03
CA ALA A 294 -10.41 -24.46 -0.13
C ALA A 294 -11.54 -24.24 0.89
N VAL A 295 -12.38 -25.26 1.16
CA VAL A 295 -13.42 -25.22 2.20
C VAL A 295 -12.78 -25.13 3.60
N GLU A 296 -11.79 -25.97 3.90
CA GLU A 296 -11.04 -25.91 5.17
C GLU A 296 -10.41 -24.53 5.40
N LEU A 297 -9.76 -23.96 4.39
CA LEU A 297 -9.11 -22.65 4.48
C LEU A 297 -10.11 -21.50 4.61
N ARG A 298 -11.29 -21.57 3.97
CA ARG A 298 -12.38 -20.60 4.18
C ARG A 298 -12.92 -20.67 5.61
N ALA A 299 -13.14 -21.86 6.16
CA ALA A 299 -13.59 -22.05 7.53
C ALA A 299 -12.55 -21.52 8.54
N ALA A 300 -11.28 -21.93 8.39
CA ALA A 300 -10.21 -21.47 9.25
C ALA A 300 -9.94 -19.96 9.13
N LEU A 301 -10.14 -19.35 7.95
CA LEU A 301 -10.10 -17.90 7.78
C LEU A 301 -11.21 -17.21 8.58
N ALA A 302 -12.42 -17.76 8.66
CA ALA A 302 -13.48 -17.20 9.48
C ALA A 302 -13.11 -17.23 10.96
N THR A 303 -12.65 -18.39 11.48
CA THR A 303 -12.17 -18.53 12.87
C THR A 303 -11.03 -17.57 13.18
N LYS A 304 -10.03 -17.45 12.29
CA LYS A 304 -8.92 -16.50 12.44
C LYS A 304 -9.39 -15.04 12.42
N GLN A 305 -10.37 -14.67 11.59
CA GLN A 305 -10.93 -13.31 11.58
C GLN A 305 -11.59 -12.96 12.91
N GLU A 306 -12.36 -13.89 13.49
CA GLU A 306 -13.02 -13.72 14.78
C GLU A 306 -12.02 -13.65 15.94
N GLN A 307 -11.01 -14.53 15.95
CA GLN A 307 -9.91 -14.47 16.92
C GLN A 307 -9.18 -13.14 16.87
N GLU A 308 -8.64 -12.74 15.71
CA GLU A 308 -7.89 -11.47 15.57
C GLU A 308 -8.76 -10.24 15.91
N LEU A 309 -10.08 -10.31 15.70
CA LEU A 309 -11.03 -9.29 16.14
C LEU A 309 -11.18 -9.23 17.67
N HIS A 310 -11.32 -10.39 18.33
CA HIS A 310 -11.35 -10.47 19.79
C HIS A 310 -10.04 -9.94 20.40
N LEU A 311 -8.90 -10.38 19.87
CA LEU A 311 -7.57 -9.95 20.33
C LEU A 311 -7.37 -8.43 20.15
N TRP A 312 -7.92 -7.85 19.09
CA TRP A 312 -7.91 -6.40 18.86
C TRP A 312 -8.76 -5.63 19.89
N PHE A 313 -9.94 -6.15 20.26
CA PHE A 313 -10.75 -5.56 21.33
C PHE A 313 -10.05 -5.64 22.70
N GLU A 314 -9.44 -6.78 23.03
CA GLU A 314 -8.61 -6.94 24.24
C GLU A 314 -7.45 -5.94 24.27
N ASP A 315 -6.76 -5.73 23.14
CA ASP A 315 -5.63 -4.78 23.07
C ASP A 315 -6.06 -3.33 23.26
N ILE A 316 -7.28 -2.97 22.82
CA ILE A 316 -7.89 -1.66 23.08
C ILE A 316 -8.28 -1.55 24.56
N GLY A 317 -8.90 -2.59 25.13
CA GLY A 317 -9.27 -2.66 26.55
C GLY A 317 -8.05 -2.48 27.46
N ALA A 318 -7.01 -3.28 27.26
CA ALA A 318 -5.75 -3.18 28.00
C ALA A 318 -5.07 -1.81 27.83
N ALA A 319 -5.17 -1.19 26.64
CA ALA A 319 -4.67 0.17 26.43
C ALA A 319 -5.45 1.21 27.24
N LEU A 320 -6.76 1.02 27.45
CA LEU A 320 -7.59 1.86 28.31
C LEU A 320 -7.30 1.62 29.79
N ASP A 321 -7.17 0.35 30.22
CA ASP A 321 -6.91 -0.03 31.63
C ASP A 321 -5.58 0.55 32.14
N VAL A 322 -4.57 0.65 31.26
CA VAL A 322 -3.26 1.28 31.55
C VAL A 322 -3.28 2.81 31.34
N GLY A 323 -4.42 3.40 30.97
CA GLY A 323 -4.57 4.84 30.75
C GLY A 323 -3.89 5.39 29.48
N ARG A 324 -3.53 4.53 28.52
CA ARG A 324 -2.84 4.90 27.27
C ARG A 324 -3.84 5.30 26.18
N VAL A 325 -4.65 6.33 26.45
CA VAL A 325 -5.77 6.80 25.60
C VAL A 325 -5.39 7.00 24.12
N ILE A 326 -4.29 7.70 23.82
CA ILE A 326 -3.82 7.91 22.43
C ILE A 326 -3.52 6.58 21.71
N ARG A 327 -3.05 5.55 22.43
CA ARG A 327 -2.80 4.22 21.86
C ARG A 327 -4.11 3.48 21.59
N ALA A 328 -5.07 3.54 22.52
CA ALA A 328 -6.41 2.97 22.35
C ALA A 328 -7.15 3.60 21.15
N LEU A 329 -7.12 4.94 21.04
CA LEU A 329 -7.68 5.68 19.89
C LEU A 329 -7.05 5.24 18.56
N ARG A 330 -5.72 5.17 18.47
CA ARG A 330 -5.04 4.71 17.25
C ARG A 330 -5.39 3.25 16.91
N LEU A 331 -5.39 2.36 17.89
CA LEU A 331 -5.82 0.97 17.69
C LEU A 331 -7.27 0.88 17.18
N SER A 332 -8.19 1.68 17.73
CA SER A 332 -9.60 1.71 17.28
C SER A 332 -9.79 2.15 15.83
N SER A 333 -8.81 2.86 15.25
CA SER A 333 -8.82 3.26 13.82
C SER A 333 -8.26 2.21 12.86
N GLU A 334 -7.68 1.12 13.38
CA GLU A 334 -7.02 0.06 12.60
C GLU A 334 -7.71 -1.31 12.80
N PRO A 335 -9.00 -1.49 12.42
CA PRO A 335 -9.71 -2.76 12.58
C PRO A 335 -9.14 -3.86 11.66
N PRO A 336 -9.08 -5.13 12.10
CA PRO A 336 -8.57 -6.24 11.28
C PRO A 336 -9.44 -6.56 10.05
N LYS A 337 -10.67 -6.04 10.00
CA LYS A 337 -11.62 -6.12 8.89
C LYS A 337 -12.40 -4.80 8.80
N ALA A 338 -12.44 -4.21 7.61
CA ALA A 338 -13.22 -3.00 7.37
C ALA A 338 -14.72 -3.25 7.55
N GLY A 339 -15.45 -2.24 8.05
CA GLY A 339 -16.91 -2.32 8.25
C GLY A 339 -17.39 -3.13 9.47
N VAL A 340 -16.49 -3.65 10.30
CA VAL A 340 -16.89 -4.30 11.56
C VAL A 340 -17.42 -3.24 12.54
N PRO A 341 -18.59 -3.45 13.18
CA PRO A 341 -19.12 -2.52 14.18
C PRO A 341 -18.21 -2.44 15.41
N PHE A 342 -18.03 -1.24 15.96
CA PHE A 342 -17.28 -1.03 17.18
C PHE A 342 -18.19 -1.27 18.41
N PRO A 343 -17.81 -2.11 19.40
CA PRO A 343 -18.67 -2.43 20.54
C PRO A 343 -19.05 -1.20 21.36
N GLY A 344 -20.34 -1.07 21.69
CA GLY A 344 -20.88 0.09 22.40
C GLY A 344 -20.22 0.36 23.76
N GLU A 345 -19.95 -0.69 24.55
CA GLU A 345 -19.28 -0.55 25.85
C GLU A 345 -17.85 -0.01 25.71
N LEU A 346 -17.08 -0.52 24.74
CA LEU A 346 -15.74 0.01 24.44
C LEU A 346 -15.81 1.42 23.85
N ALA A 347 -16.86 1.76 23.08
CA ALA A 347 -17.09 3.11 22.58
C ALA A 347 -17.30 4.11 23.72
N THR A 348 -18.15 3.78 24.70
CA THR A 348 -18.38 4.60 25.89
C THR A 348 -17.09 4.75 26.71
N ARG A 349 -16.44 3.64 27.08
CA ARG A 349 -15.18 3.66 27.84
C ARG A 349 -14.08 4.48 27.15
N LEU A 350 -13.94 4.36 25.83
CA LEU A 350 -12.97 5.12 25.04
C LEU A 350 -13.33 6.60 24.96
N SER A 351 -14.63 6.95 24.88
CA SER A 351 -15.11 8.32 24.85
C SER A 351 -14.90 9.02 26.18
N ASP A 352 -15.27 8.37 27.28
CA ASP A 352 -15.08 8.89 28.64
C ASP A 352 -13.59 9.11 28.94
N ALA A 353 -12.74 8.13 28.63
CA ALA A 353 -11.30 8.26 28.77
C ALA A 353 -10.70 9.35 27.87
N THR A 354 -11.26 9.58 26.69
CA THR A 354 -10.82 10.66 25.77
C THR A 354 -11.20 12.03 26.32
N ASN A 355 -12.45 12.22 26.74
CA ASN A 355 -12.94 13.48 27.31
C ASN A 355 -12.21 13.81 28.63
N ALA A 356 -11.99 12.81 29.49
CA ALA A 356 -11.17 12.95 30.70
C ALA A 356 -9.68 13.24 30.42
N SER A 357 -9.18 12.97 29.20
CA SER A 357 -7.79 13.25 28.79
C SER A 357 -7.58 14.63 28.15
N LEU A 358 -8.67 15.38 27.92
CA LEU A 358 -8.70 16.72 27.33
C LEU A 358 -9.08 17.75 28.40
N GLN A 359 -8.22 17.93 29.40
CA GLN A 359 -8.47 18.85 30.51
C GLN A 359 -7.88 20.24 30.22
N PRO A 360 -8.45 21.34 30.76
CA PRO A 360 -7.93 22.69 30.51
C PRO A 360 -6.48 22.91 30.92
N LYS A 361 -6.00 22.12 31.89
CA LYS A 361 -4.62 22.14 32.43
C LYS A 361 -3.61 21.33 31.63
N ASP A 362 -4.05 20.54 30.66
CA ASP A 362 -3.16 19.74 29.81
C ASP A 362 -2.50 20.63 28.73
N GLY A 363 -1.22 20.40 28.46
CA GLY A 363 -0.47 21.20 27.47
C GLY A 363 -0.95 21.01 26.03
N PRO A 364 -0.76 22.02 25.15
CA PRO A 364 -1.30 22.03 23.79
C PRO A 364 -0.83 20.84 22.94
N ASP A 365 0.42 20.39 23.07
CA ASP A 365 0.95 19.24 22.33
C ASP A 365 0.18 17.94 22.63
N ARG A 366 -0.23 17.76 23.89
CA ARG A 366 -1.04 16.61 24.32
C ARG A 366 -2.45 16.71 23.75
N TRP A 367 -3.04 17.90 23.76
CA TRP A 367 -4.32 18.18 23.11
C TRP A 367 -4.28 17.84 21.62
N SER A 368 -3.30 18.36 20.86
CA SER A 368 -3.09 18.03 19.46
C SER A 368 -2.96 16.52 19.25
N ALA A 369 -2.11 15.83 20.03
CA ALA A 369 -1.88 14.40 19.88
C ALA A 369 -3.11 13.52 20.19
N VAL A 370 -3.99 13.94 21.11
CA VAL A 370 -5.28 13.28 21.38
C VAL A 370 -6.27 13.55 20.25
N LEU A 371 -6.42 14.80 19.80
CA LEU A 371 -7.35 15.18 18.74
C LEU A 371 -7.00 14.50 17.40
N GLU A 372 -5.71 14.41 17.06
CA GLU A 372 -5.21 13.66 15.90
C GLU A 372 -5.61 12.18 15.93
N ALA A 373 -5.58 11.54 17.11
CA ALA A 373 -5.98 10.14 17.25
C ALA A 373 -7.52 9.99 17.30
N ALA A 374 -8.21 10.96 17.88
CA ALA A 374 -9.67 10.99 17.98
C ALA A 374 -10.36 11.17 16.63
N ALA A 375 -9.84 12.03 15.74
CA ALA A 375 -10.46 12.35 14.46
C ALA A 375 -10.66 11.13 13.53
N PHE A 376 -9.78 10.12 13.63
CA PHE A 376 -9.84 8.89 12.85
C PHE A 376 -10.43 7.70 13.63
N SER A 377 -10.84 7.90 14.88
CA SER A 377 -11.48 6.86 15.70
C SER A 377 -12.98 6.72 15.35
N PRO A 378 -13.58 5.52 15.51
CA PRO A 378 -15.03 5.34 15.45
C PRO A 378 -15.79 6.30 16.39
N ILE A 379 -15.20 6.67 17.54
CA ILE A 379 -15.85 7.51 18.54
C ILE A 379 -15.78 9.02 18.26
N ARG A 380 -15.24 9.48 17.13
CA ARG A 380 -14.96 10.90 16.85
C ARG A 380 -16.13 11.87 17.11
N LEU A 381 -17.39 11.43 16.93
CA LEU A 381 -18.60 12.23 17.17
C LEU A 381 -18.99 12.33 18.66
N HIS A 382 -18.47 11.46 19.52
CA HIS A 382 -18.71 11.42 20.97
C HIS A 382 -17.64 12.18 21.78
N VAL A 383 -16.55 12.60 21.12
CA VAL A 383 -15.51 13.42 21.76
C VAL A 383 -16.05 14.82 22.01
N ARG A 384 -16.15 15.21 23.28
CA ARG A 384 -16.72 16.48 23.74
C ARG A 384 -15.77 17.11 24.74
N THR A 385 -15.33 18.33 24.44
CA THR A 385 -14.50 19.12 25.33
C THR A 385 -15.39 20.04 26.17
N GLU A 386 -15.30 19.93 27.50
CA GLU A 386 -16.09 20.76 28.41
C GLU A 386 -15.62 22.22 28.34
N ALA A 387 -14.30 22.42 28.42
CA ALA A 387 -13.62 23.70 28.34
C ALA A 387 -12.38 23.64 27.42
N ILE A 388 -11.92 24.82 26.98
CA ILE A 388 -10.74 25.04 26.13
C ILE A 388 -9.48 24.97 27.00
N PRO A 389 -8.31 24.50 26.49
CA PRO A 389 -7.04 24.59 27.23
C PRO A 389 -6.68 26.03 27.61
N THR A 390 -6.09 26.22 28.78
CA THR A 390 -5.68 27.54 29.29
C THR A 390 -4.55 28.17 28.47
N VAL A 391 -3.79 27.34 27.73
CA VAL A 391 -2.77 27.76 26.77
C VAL A 391 -3.14 27.20 25.40
N VAL A 392 -3.51 28.08 24.48
CA VAL A 392 -3.75 27.75 23.08
C VAL A 392 -2.51 28.16 22.27
N SER A 393 -1.94 27.23 21.51
CA SER A 393 -0.85 27.51 20.58
C SER A 393 -1.35 27.62 19.13
N ASP A 394 -0.56 28.25 18.27
CA ASP A 394 -0.85 28.32 16.83
C ASP A 394 -0.90 26.91 16.20
N GLU A 395 -0.03 26.00 16.64
CA GLU A 395 -0.02 24.60 16.19
C GLU A 395 -1.28 23.83 16.63
N LEU A 396 -1.78 24.05 17.84
CA LEU A 396 -3.05 23.48 18.29
C LEU A 396 -4.21 24.04 17.45
N THR A 397 -4.23 25.36 17.23
CA THR A 397 -5.26 26.03 16.41
C THR A 397 -5.25 25.48 14.98
N ALA A 398 -4.08 25.37 14.35
CA ALA A 398 -3.91 24.78 13.03
C ALA A 398 -4.35 23.30 12.98
N THR A 399 -4.10 22.55 14.04
CA THR A 399 -4.55 21.15 14.18
C THR A 399 -6.08 21.08 14.26
N VAL A 400 -6.72 21.91 15.09
CA VAL A 400 -8.19 21.97 15.19
C VAL A 400 -8.82 22.41 13.87
N THR A 401 -8.29 23.45 13.21
CA THR A 401 -8.78 23.89 11.89
C THR A 401 -8.69 22.78 10.84
N ARG A 402 -7.55 22.08 10.76
CA ARG A 402 -7.37 20.98 9.80
C ARG A 402 -8.29 19.79 10.11
N LEU A 403 -8.52 19.48 11.39
CA LEU A 403 -9.39 18.38 11.82
C LEU A 403 -10.87 18.74 11.90
N GLY A 404 -11.25 20.01 11.73
CA GLY A 404 -12.62 20.52 11.82
C GLY A 404 -13.66 19.70 11.08
N PRO A 405 -13.44 19.29 9.81
CA PRO A 405 -14.37 18.42 9.06
C PRO A 405 -14.63 17.05 9.70
N LEU A 406 -13.76 16.56 10.58
CA LEU A 406 -13.89 15.28 11.29
C LEU A 406 -14.34 15.44 12.76
N LEU A 407 -14.07 16.60 13.36
CA LEU A 407 -14.38 16.95 14.75
C LEU A 407 -15.13 18.31 14.84
N PRO A 408 -16.29 18.47 14.16
CA PRO A 408 -16.97 19.77 14.06
C PRO A 408 -17.37 20.33 15.43
N GLN A 409 -17.74 19.47 16.39
CA GLN A 409 -18.09 19.87 17.74
C GLN A 409 -16.90 20.40 18.56
N VAL A 410 -15.67 20.00 18.22
CA VAL A 410 -14.44 20.56 18.83
C VAL A 410 -14.09 21.88 18.16
N ALA A 411 -14.12 21.95 16.83
CA ALA A 411 -13.87 23.19 16.11
C ALA A 411 -14.83 24.33 16.52
N ALA A 412 -16.12 24.02 16.70
CA ALA A 412 -17.11 24.97 17.22
C ALA A 412 -16.76 25.51 18.63
N LYS A 413 -16.17 24.69 19.51
CA LYS A 413 -15.70 25.13 20.83
C LYS A 413 -14.50 26.08 20.74
N PHE A 414 -13.67 25.96 19.70
CA PHE A 414 -12.57 26.88 19.41
C PHE A 414 -13.01 28.11 18.58
N GLY A 415 -14.31 28.25 18.26
CA GLY A 415 -14.82 29.34 17.42
C GLY A 415 -14.47 29.22 15.93
N ILE A 416 -14.02 28.04 15.48
CA ILE A 416 -13.64 27.77 14.10
C ILE A 416 -14.87 27.26 13.34
N GLU A 417 -15.32 28.02 12.34
CA GLU A 417 -16.41 27.62 11.45
C GLU A 417 -15.94 26.52 10.49
N VAL A 418 -16.67 25.41 10.45
CA VAL A 418 -16.34 24.24 9.62
C VAL A 418 -17.24 24.19 8.40
N ALA A 419 -16.65 24.33 7.21
CA ALA A 419 -17.36 24.15 5.96
C ALA A 419 -17.90 22.70 5.85
N PRO A 420 -19.23 22.49 5.69
CA PRO A 420 -19.88 21.18 5.82
C PRO A 420 -19.56 20.17 4.69
N LYS A 421 -18.75 20.56 3.71
CA LYS A 421 -18.30 19.72 2.58
C LYS A 421 -16.79 19.85 2.29
N GLY A 422 -15.99 20.29 3.27
CA GLY A 422 -14.53 20.35 3.13
C GLY A 422 -13.90 18.96 2.94
N PRO A 423 -12.80 18.82 2.18
CA PRO A 423 -12.11 17.55 2.00
C PRO A 423 -11.61 17.02 3.35
N SER A 424 -11.87 15.75 3.65
CA SER A 424 -11.42 15.14 4.90
C SER A 424 -9.88 15.05 4.94
N PRO A 425 -9.23 15.52 6.02
CA PRO A 425 -7.79 15.44 6.15
C PRO A 425 -7.34 13.97 6.23
N ARG A 426 -6.17 13.67 5.66
CA ARG A 426 -5.53 12.36 5.87
C ARG A 426 -4.83 12.34 7.23
N PRO A 427 -4.71 11.16 7.89
CA PRO A 427 -3.94 11.05 9.12
C PRO A 427 -2.47 11.39 8.86
N LEU A 428 -1.87 12.17 9.77
CA LEU A 428 -0.45 12.47 9.68
C LEU A 428 0.35 11.17 9.79
N ARG A 429 1.10 10.84 8.74
CA ARG A 429 2.02 9.71 8.79
C ARG A 429 3.07 10.00 9.85
N PRO A 430 3.41 9.06 10.75
CA PRO A 430 4.49 9.26 11.69
C PRO A 430 5.76 9.50 10.88
N THR A 431 6.29 10.72 10.96
CA THR A 431 7.59 11.05 10.41
C THR A 431 8.59 10.20 11.19
N ARG A 432 9.08 9.13 10.54
CA ARG A 432 10.22 8.37 11.06
C ARG A 432 11.30 9.41 11.31
N PRO A 433 11.86 9.55 12.54
CA PRO A 433 12.88 10.55 12.80
C PRO A 433 13.99 10.31 11.78
N THR A 434 14.14 11.25 10.86
CA THR A 434 15.24 11.23 9.92
C THR A 434 16.48 11.24 10.79
N LYS A 435 17.34 10.25 10.59
CA LYS A 435 18.64 10.23 11.26
C LYS A 435 19.35 11.46 10.76
N GLY A 436 19.35 12.53 11.55
CA GLY A 436 19.79 13.85 11.12
C GLY A 436 21.19 13.74 10.50
N PRO A 437 21.49 14.50 9.43
CA PRO A 437 22.81 14.45 8.83
C PRO A 437 23.84 14.70 9.93
N ALA A 438 24.80 13.77 10.06
CA ALA A 438 25.81 13.82 11.11
C ALA A 438 26.47 15.21 11.08
N GLY A 439 26.52 15.85 12.25
CA GLY A 439 26.65 17.31 12.33
C GLY A 439 27.80 17.86 11.49
N LYS A 440 27.46 18.66 10.47
CA LYS A 440 28.39 19.69 10.02
C LYS A 440 28.60 20.61 11.22
N ARG A 441 29.84 20.64 11.71
CA ARG A 441 30.27 21.59 12.74
C ARG A 441 29.88 22.99 12.25
N SER A 442 29.09 23.69 13.04
CA SER A 442 28.88 25.13 12.84
C SER A 442 30.22 25.83 13.07
N ASP A 443 30.68 26.58 12.08
CA ASP A 443 31.84 27.44 12.24
C ASP A 443 31.61 28.40 13.42
N VAL A 444 32.65 28.55 14.24
CA VAL A 444 32.64 29.46 15.38
C VAL A 444 32.76 30.89 14.84
N PRO A 445 31.85 31.82 15.20
CA PRO A 445 32.02 33.22 14.84
C PRO A 445 33.26 33.80 15.54
N ASP A 446 34.19 34.32 14.74
CA ASP A 446 35.42 34.91 15.27
C ASP A 446 35.11 36.22 16.03
N ARG A 447 35.92 36.53 17.04
CA ARG A 447 35.70 37.73 17.88
C ARG A 447 36.13 39.00 17.13
N PRO A 448 35.33 40.08 17.15
CA PRO A 448 35.74 41.33 16.52
C PRO A 448 36.86 42.01 17.31
N GLY A 449 38.06 42.07 16.71
CA GLY A 449 39.13 42.96 17.13
C GLY A 449 38.81 44.42 16.76
N ALA A 450 39.06 45.36 17.67
CA ALA A 450 38.71 46.76 17.46
C ALA A 450 39.71 47.50 16.55
N ALA A 451 39.19 48.18 15.52
CA ALA A 451 39.89 49.27 14.82
C ALA A 451 38.88 50.36 14.40
N ARG A 452 39.30 51.62 14.41
CA ARG A 452 38.44 52.82 14.31
C ARG A 452 38.30 53.35 12.88
N ALA A 453 37.09 53.84 12.56
CA ALA A 453 36.78 54.92 11.60
C ALA A 453 37.21 54.70 10.11
N ARG A 454 36.60 55.30 9.09
CA ARG A 454 35.74 56.49 8.98
C ARG A 454 34.97 56.47 7.63
N ALA A 455 33.92 57.29 7.52
CA ALA A 455 33.30 57.82 6.28
C ALA A 455 32.41 56.89 5.40
N THR A 456 31.14 57.29 5.33
CA THR A 456 30.16 57.21 4.20
C THR A 456 30.63 58.03 2.97
N PRO A 457 30.02 57.97 1.75
CA PRO A 457 28.66 57.49 1.41
C PRO A 457 28.49 56.64 0.11
N THR A 458 27.26 56.19 -0.12
CA THR A 458 26.65 55.71 -1.40
C THR A 458 26.35 56.88 -2.38
N PRO A 459 25.74 56.68 -3.57
CA PRO A 459 25.77 55.57 -4.57
C PRO A 459 26.05 56.08 -6.02
N ALA A 460 26.16 55.21 -7.04
CA ALA A 460 25.64 55.47 -8.41
C ALA A 460 25.81 54.28 -9.40
N THR A 461 24.69 53.95 -10.05
CA THR A 461 24.48 53.51 -11.46
C THR A 461 25.60 53.81 -12.47
N THR A 462 25.86 52.89 -13.43
CA THR A 462 25.52 53.02 -14.89
C THR A 462 25.85 51.72 -15.65
N GLU A 463 25.12 51.48 -16.74
CA GLU A 463 25.12 50.30 -17.62
C GLU A 463 25.95 50.56 -18.92
N PRO A 464 25.72 49.92 -20.09
CA PRO A 464 26.65 49.01 -20.78
C PRO A 464 27.39 49.59 -22.00
N THR A 465 28.27 48.80 -22.65
CA THR A 465 28.76 49.03 -24.04
C THR A 465 29.28 47.73 -24.69
N GLU A 466 28.58 47.26 -25.73
CA GLU A 466 29.04 46.37 -26.83
C GLU A 466 29.82 47.21 -27.90
N PRO A 467 30.39 46.70 -29.03
CA PRO A 467 30.09 45.45 -29.78
C PRO A 467 31.27 44.68 -30.47
N GLN A 468 30.92 43.53 -31.08
CA GLN A 468 31.35 42.94 -32.40
C GLN A 468 32.83 42.82 -32.85
N ASP A 469 33.20 41.64 -33.39
CA ASP A 469 33.34 41.45 -34.86
C ASP A 469 33.36 39.95 -35.30
N ASP A 470 33.00 39.68 -36.55
CA ASP A 470 32.83 38.35 -37.23
C ASP A 470 33.81 38.20 -38.44
N PRO A 471 33.85 37.10 -39.25
CA PRO A 471 33.78 35.67 -38.95
C PRO A 471 35.13 34.98 -39.39
N PRO A 472 35.38 34.32 -40.56
CA PRO A 472 34.59 33.54 -41.54
C PRO A 472 34.89 32.00 -41.52
N ALA A 473 34.50 31.27 -42.59
CA ALA A 473 34.65 29.82 -42.84
C ALA A 473 35.62 29.56 -44.06
N PRO A 474 35.69 28.42 -44.81
CA PRO A 474 34.93 27.14 -44.80
C PRO A 474 35.71 25.82 -45.15
N ALA A 475 34.96 24.73 -45.47
CA ALA A 475 35.33 23.53 -46.30
C ALA A 475 36.33 22.50 -45.67
N ALA A 476 36.48 21.21 -46.06
CA ALA A 476 35.78 20.16 -46.85
C ALA A 476 36.65 18.86 -46.75
N ASP A 477 36.31 17.62 -47.17
CA ASP A 477 35.07 16.81 -47.36
C ASP A 477 35.52 15.35 -47.73
N ALA A 478 34.61 14.34 -47.78
CA ALA A 478 34.81 12.97 -48.33
C ALA A 478 35.87 12.04 -47.63
N ALA A 479 35.97 10.71 -47.85
CA ALA A 479 35.02 9.63 -48.21
C ALA A 479 35.68 8.22 -47.98
N SER A 480 34.83 7.21 -47.70
CA SER A 480 34.77 5.80 -48.22
C SER A 480 35.92 4.76 -48.19
N ASP A 481 35.48 3.50 -48.38
CA ASP A 481 36.15 2.26 -48.90
C ASP A 481 37.14 1.47 -48.01
N GLU A 482 37.30 0.12 -48.15
CA GLU A 482 36.40 -0.99 -48.57
C GLU A 482 36.98 -2.33 -48.01
N ALA A 483 36.44 -3.51 -48.39
CA ALA A 483 36.72 -4.86 -47.85
C ALA A 483 37.95 -5.55 -48.57
N PRO A 484 38.13 -6.90 -48.77
CA PRO A 484 37.32 -8.11 -48.43
C PRO A 484 38.11 -9.43 -48.03
N SER A 485 37.39 -10.57 -48.01
CA SER A 485 37.85 -11.98 -48.26
C SER A 485 38.58 -12.76 -47.13
N GLN A 486 38.53 -14.11 -47.02
CA GLN A 486 37.90 -15.18 -47.84
C GLN A 486 37.68 -16.50 -47.04
N GLU A 487 36.78 -17.37 -47.51
CA GLU A 487 36.66 -18.82 -47.19
C GLU A 487 37.46 -19.65 -48.24
N PRO A 488 37.80 -20.96 -48.05
CA PRO A 488 36.82 -22.07 -48.23
C PRO A 488 37.07 -23.39 -47.43
N ALA A 489 36.12 -24.33 -47.53
CA ALA A 489 36.19 -25.77 -47.16
C ALA A 489 36.85 -26.65 -48.30
N PRO A 490 36.70 -28.01 -48.46
CA PRO A 490 35.95 -29.04 -47.69
C PRO A 490 36.62 -30.47 -47.59
N GLU A 491 35.80 -31.48 -47.20
CA GLU A 491 35.83 -32.95 -47.50
C GLU A 491 36.41 -34.01 -46.52
N GLY A 492 35.65 -35.11 -46.34
CA GLY A 492 36.20 -36.50 -46.39
C GLY A 492 35.84 -37.55 -45.31
N GLY A 493 35.03 -38.57 -45.66
CA GLY A 493 35.05 -39.96 -45.09
C GLY A 493 34.40 -40.20 -43.71
N VAL A 494 33.32 -40.97 -43.49
CA VAL A 494 32.92 -42.37 -43.83
C VAL A 494 33.37 -43.45 -42.81
N SER A 495 32.35 -44.16 -42.25
CA SER A 495 32.29 -45.60 -41.87
C SER A 495 32.28 -46.11 -40.40
N THR A 496 31.33 -47.05 -40.19
CA THR A 496 31.37 -48.28 -39.35
C THR A 496 31.00 -48.27 -37.84
N GLN A 497 29.74 -48.65 -37.57
CA GLN A 497 29.19 -49.67 -36.63
C GLN A 497 29.67 -49.87 -35.16
N PRO A 498 28.84 -50.53 -34.28
CA PRO A 498 28.98 -50.48 -32.82
C PRO A 498 29.38 -51.81 -32.13
N GLN A 499 29.94 -51.68 -30.92
CA GLN A 499 29.97 -52.63 -29.78
C GLN A 499 30.08 -51.77 -28.49
N GLU A 500 29.59 -52.12 -27.30
CA GLU A 500 28.89 -53.31 -26.78
C GLU A 500 27.54 -52.94 -26.14
#